data_AF-A0A3B8Y728-F1
#
_entry.id   AF-A0A3B8Y728-F1
#
_cell.length_a   1.000
_cell.length_b   1.000
_cell.length_c   1.000
_cell.angle_alpha   90.00
_cell.angle_beta   90.00
_cell.angle_gamma   90.00
#
_symmetry.space_group_name_H-M   'P 1'
#
loop_
_entity.id
_entity.type
_entity.pdbx_description
1 polymer ?
#
loop_
_entity_poly.entity_id
_entity_poly.type
_entity_poly.pdbx_seq_one_letter_code
_entity_poly.pdbx_strand_id
1 'polypeptide(L)' 'MAKVYISSTYGDLKDYREAVYRTISRMGHDGIAMEDYVATGKYPPLEKCMADVAACDWYVGLFAWRY' A
#
# COMPACT_ATOMS: atom_id res chain seq x y z
N MET A 1 15.85 0.92 7.85
CA MET A 1 14.88 1.23 6.79
C MET A 1 13.55 0.69 7.26
N ALA A 2 12.54 1.54 7.49
CA ALA A 2 11.23 1.09 7.95
C ALA A 2 10.41 0.55 6.78
N LYS A 3 9.65 -0.52 7.01
CA LYS A 3 8.66 -1.05 6.07
C LYS A 3 7.32 -0.38 6.30
N VAL A 4 6.75 0.16 5.23
CA VAL A 4 5.52 0.94 5.27
C VAL A 4 4.48 0.28 4.38
N TYR A 5 3.41 -0.23 4.99
CA TYR A 5 2.27 -0.78 4.26
C TYR A 5 1.35 0.36 3.81
N ILE A 6 1.15 0.50 2.50
CA ILE A 6 0.27 1.52 1.92
C ILE A 6 -1.07 0.89 1.54
N SER A 7 -2.13 1.30 2.20
CA SER A 7 -3.51 0.86 1.93
C SER A 7 -4.33 2.02 1.35
N SER A 8 -5.11 1.76 0.30
CA SER A 8 -6.01 2.77 -0.29
C SER A 8 -7.11 2.09 -1.10
N THR A 9 -8.21 2.82 -1.34
CA THR A 9 -9.14 2.47 -2.41
C THR A 9 -8.45 2.70 -3.75
N TYR A 10 -8.60 1.81 -4.72
CA TYR A 10 -7.83 1.90 -5.98
C TYR A 10 -8.40 2.96 -6.93
N GLY A 11 -9.72 2.97 -7.11
CA GLY A 11 -10.34 3.66 -8.23
C GLY A 11 -10.16 5.18 -8.24
N ASP A 12 -10.19 5.83 -7.08
CA ASP A 12 -10.14 7.29 -6.93
C ASP A 12 -8.79 7.80 -6.40
N LEU A 13 -7.96 6.92 -5.83
CA LEU A 13 -6.72 7.32 -5.14
C LEU A 13 -5.43 6.86 -5.81
N LYS A 14 -5.49 6.33 -7.03
CA LYS A 14 -4.31 5.80 -7.74
C LYS A 14 -3.13 6.79 -7.76
N ASP A 15 -3.35 8.03 -8.21
CA ASP A 15 -2.28 9.02 -8.34
C ASP A 15 -1.74 9.47 -6.97
N TYR A 16 -2.63 9.55 -5.96
CA TYR A 16 -2.26 9.91 -4.59
C TYR A 16 -1.44 8.80 -3.92
N ARG A 17 -1.78 7.54 -4.20
CA ARG A 17 -1.04 6.37 -3.75
C ARG A 17 0.39 6.38 -4.29
N GLU A 18 0.55 6.66 -5.59
CA GLU A 18 1.88 6.79 -6.20
C GLU A 18 2.70 7.93 -5.56
N ALA A 19 2.07 9.08 -5.30
CA ALA A 19 2.72 10.19 -4.63
C ALA A 19 3.21 9.82 -3.21
N VAL A 20 2.41 9.07 -2.45
CA VAL A 20 2.80 8.56 -1.12
C VAL A 20 3.97 7.58 -1.24
N TYR A 21 3.90 6.62 -2.17
CA TYR A 21 4.98 5.66 -2.40
C TYR A 21 6.31 6.36 -2.73
N ARG A 22 6.30 7.31 -3.65
CA ARG A 22 7.48 8.11 -4.03
C ARG A 22 8.04 8.90 -2.84
N THR A 23 7.17 9.42 -1.98
CA THR A 23 7.57 10.17 -0.79
C THR A 23 8.26 9.27 0.23
N ILE A 24 7.69 8.10 0.51
CA ILE A 24 8.27 7.08 1.39
C ILE A 24 9.64 6.63 0.88
N SER A 25 9.75 6.34 -0.42
CA SER A 25 11.01 5.98 -1.05
C SER A 25 12.07 7.08 -0.93
N ARG A 26 11.70 8.36 -1.16
CA ARG A 26 12.60 9.51 -0.99
C ARG A 26 13.08 9.71 0.45
N MET A 27 12.31 9.26 1.44
CA MET A 27 12.70 9.27 2.85
C MET A 27 13.64 8.12 3.21
N GLY A 28 13.98 7.23 2.28
CA GLY A 28 14.80 6.05 2.53
C GLY A 28 14.05 4.97 3.30
N HIS A 29 12.74 4.86 3.08
CA HIS A 29 11.87 3.81 3.62
C HIS A 29 11.40 2.88 2.52
N ASP A 30 11.01 1.67 2.90
CA ASP A 30 10.51 0.66 1.97
C ASP A 30 8.97 0.73 1.93
N GLY A 31 8.41 1.13 0.79
CA GLY A 31 6.97 1.17 0.60
C GLY A 31 6.48 -0.16 0.04
N ILE A 32 5.52 -0.80 0.70
CA ILE A 32 4.82 -1.98 0.19
C ILE A 32 3.44 -1.53 -0.29
N ALA A 33 3.21 -1.65 -1.59
CA ALA A 33 1.93 -1.32 -2.21
C ALA A 33 1.24 -2.58 -2.73
N MET A 34 -0.10 -2.62 -2.66
CA MET A 34 -0.91 -3.70 -3.21
C MET A 34 -0.72 -3.92 -4.72
N GLU A 35 -0.10 -2.98 -5.43
CA GLU A 35 0.18 -3.09 -6.87
C GLU A 35 1.34 -4.06 -7.16
N ASP A 36 2.19 -4.34 -6.17
CA ASP A 36 3.22 -5.39 -6.24
C ASP A 36 2.61 -6.80 -6.10
N TYR A 37 1.32 -6.92 -5.74
CA TYR A 37 0.63 -8.20 -5.82
C TYR A 37 0.39 -8.54 -7.28
N VAL A 38 1.23 -9.45 -7.78
CA VAL A 38 1.18 -10.04 -9.13
C VAL A 38 -0.26 -10.12 -9.63
N ALA A 39 -0.49 -9.45 -10.76
CA ALA A 39 -1.76 -9.30 -11.47
C ALA A 39 -2.38 -10.66 -11.83
N THR A 40 -2.95 -11.34 -10.84
CA THR A 40 -3.75 -12.56 -11.02
C THR A 40 -5.23 -12.24 -11.23
N GLY A 41 -5.57 -10.95 -11.38
CA GLY A 41 -6.95 -10.48 -11.56
C GLY A 41 -7.82 -10.59 -10.31
N LYS A 42 -7.30 -11.18 -9.22
CA LYS A 42 -7.93 -11.21 -7.89
C LYS A 42 -7.07 -10.41 -6.94
N TYR A 43 -7.70 -9.53 -6.17
CA TYR A 43 -7.08 -8.91 -5.01
C TYR A 43 -6.39 -9.99 -4.16
N PRO A 44 -5.22 -9.69 -3.55
CA PRO A 44 -4.58 -10.60 -2.61
C PRO A 44 -5.60 -11.12 -1.58
N PRO A 45 -5.53 -12.40 -1.18
CA PRO A 45 -6.38 -12.91 -0.12
C PRO A 45 -6.16 -12.09 1.15
N LEU A 46 -7.22 -11.84 1.92
CA LEU A 46 -7.21 -11.04 3.14
C LEU A 46 -6.05 -11.43 4.09
N GLU A 47 -5.80 -12.73 4.23
CA GLU A 47 -4.71 -13.27 5.06
C GLU A 47 -3.34 -12.76 4.63
N LYS A 48 -3.09 -12.59 3.32
CA LYS A 48 -1.84 -12.05 2.81
C LYS A 48 -1.70 -10.57 3.15
N CYS A 49 -2.76 -9.78 2.97
CA CYS A 49 -2.77 -8.37 3.39
C CYS A 49 -2.50 -8.25 4.89
N MET A 50 -3.12 -9.10 5.71
CA MET A 50 -2.89 -9.11 7.16
C MET A 50 -1.46 -9.48 7.52
N ALA A 51 -0.88 -10.48 6.84
CA ALA A 51 0.51 -10.87 7.05
C ALA A 51 1.49 -9.76 6.66
N ASP A 52 1.24 -9.07 5.54
CA ASP A 52 2.09 -7.98 5.08
C ASP A 52 1.99 -6.74 5.98
N VAL A 53 0.79 -6.42 6.47
CA VAL A 53 0.59 -5.37 7.50
C VAL A 53 1.36 -5.72 8.78
N ALA A 54 1.26 -6.97 9.25
CA ALA A 54 1.96 -7.43 10.45
C ALA A 54 3.48 -7.44 10.29
N ALA A 55 3.99 -7.58 9.07
CA ALA A 55 5.41 -7.55 8.75
C ALA A 55 5.98 -6.13 8.55
N CYS A 56 5.13 -5.10 8.59
CA CYS A 56 5.53 -3.70 8.43
C CYS A 56 5.67 -2.98 9.77
N ASP A 57 6.53 -1.96 9.78
CA ASP A 57 6.69 -1.08 10.93
C ASP A 57 5.54 -0.07 11.02
N TRP A 58 5.08 0.43 9.86
CA TRP A 58 4.02 1.45 9.77
C TRP A 58 2.92 1.06 8.79
N TYR A 59 1.69 1.46 9.13
CA TYR A 59 0.51 1.37 8.27
C TYR A 59 0.05 2.76 7.85
N VAL A 60 -0.08 2.99 6.55
CA VAL A 60 -0.57 4.24 5.97
C VAL A 60 -1.83 3.96 5.18
N GLY A 61 -2.97 4.43 5.68
CA GLY A 61 -4.26 4.35 4.98
C GLY A 61 -4.60 5.66 4.29
N LEU A 62 -4.88 5.60 2.99
CA LEU A 62 -5.45 6.71 2.21
C LEU A 62 -6.95 6.46 2.04
N PHE A 63 -7.75 7.46 2.41
CA PHE A 63 -9.21 7.39 2.40
C PHE A 63 -9.79 8.61 1.68
N ALA A 64 -10.78 8.39 0.80
CA ALA A 64 -11.48 9.44 0.07
C ALA A 64 -12.93 9.03 -0.23
N TRP A 65 -13.48 9.50 -1.36
CA TRP A 65 -14.91 9.49 -1.69
C TRP A 65 -15.51 8.10 -1.95
N ARG A 66 -14.69 7.09 -2.17
CA ARG A 66 -15.12 5.70 -2.37
C ARG A 66 -14.61 4.81 -1.26
N TYR A 67 -15.13 4.97 -0.04
CA TYR A 67 -14.94 4.02 1.05
C TYR A 67 -16.26 3.31 1.41
#